data_AF-G8BNA9-F1
#
_entry.id   AF-G8BNA9-F1
#
_cell.length_a   1.000
_cell.length_b   1.000
_cell.length_c   1.000
_cell.angle_alpha   90.00
_cell.angle_beta   90.00
_cell.angle_gamma   90.00
#
_symmetry.space_group_name_H-M   'P 1'
#
loop_
_entity.id
_entity.type
_entity.pdbx_description
1 polymer ?
#
loop_
_entity_poly.entity_id
_entity_poly.type
_entity_poly.pdbx_seq_one_letter_code
_entity_poly.pdbx_strand_id
1 'polypeptide(L)'
;MEGAIEQDKIVMTGKENSKYYKEALEVYKEEQKEKAQSAGQDDQDEEEEWDERIEKSGCFVENMALQLCHADTGDWRQCLGEMQSFKDCWNKNGNNERVNTVDV
;
A
#
# COMPACT_ATOMS: atom_id res chain seq x y z
N MET A 1 18.30 4.60 30.30
CA MET A 1 17.56 3.58 29.53
C MET A 1 16.68 4.36 28.57
N GLU A 2 17.28 4.95 27.53
CA GLU A 2 16.66 6.00 26.68
C GLU A 2 16.96 5.70 25.20
N GLY A 3 16.40 4.62 24.66
CA GLY A 3 16.78 4.19 23.29
C GLY A 3 15.67 3.55 22.45
N ALA A 4 14.41 3.54 22.91
CA ALA A 4 13.35 2.81 22.21
C ALA A 4 12.28 3.72 21.55
N ILE A 5 12.26 5.03 21.81
CA ILE A 5 11.13 5.90 21.45
C ILE A 5 11.41 6.76 20.20
N GLU A 6 12.63 6.72 19.66
CA GLU A 6 13.02 7.59 18.53
C GLU A 6 12.77 6.97 17.15
N GLN A 7 12.71 5.64 17.04
CA GLN A 7 12.42 4.97 15.76
C GLN A 7 10.95 5.07 15.36
N ASP A 8 10.03 5.06 16.32
CA ASP A 8 8.58 5.13 16.06
C ASP A 8 8.11 6.52 15.59
N LYS A 9 8.84 7.58 15.94
CA LYS A 9 8.52 8.94 15.47
C LYS A 9 9.06 9.25 14.07
N ILE A 10 10.12 8.57 13.64
CA ILE A 10 10.72 8.77 12.31
C ILE A 10 9.83 8.15 11.22
N VAL A 11 9.18 7.02 11.48
CA VAL A 11 8.34 6.30 10.50
C VAL A 11 7.02 7.04 10.22
N MET A 12 6.40 7.65 11.24
CA MET A 12 5.10 8.32 11.09
C MET A 12 5.16 9.64 10.29
N THR A 13 6.33 10.28 10.15
CA THR A 13 6.51 11.53 9.38
C THR A 13 7.29 11.34 8.07
N GLY A 14 7.76 10.12 7.78
CA GLY A 14 8.64 9.83 6.64
C GLY A 14 7.90 9.45 5.34
N LYS A 15 6.72 8.86 5.46
CA LYS A 15 5.93 8.34 4.32
C LYS A 15 5.64 9.41 3.27
N GLU A 16 5.22 10.59 3.69
CA GLU A 16 4.85 11.69 2.80
C GLU A 16 6.05 12.27 2.03
N ASN A 17 7.27 11.94 2.44
CA ASN A 17 8.50 12.32 1.75
C ASN A 17 8.98 11.27 0.74
N SER A 18 8.45 10.04 0.77
CA SER A 18 8.80 9.00 -0.21
C SER A 18 8.29 9.39 -1.60
N LYS A 19 9.17 9.30 -2.60
CA LYS A 19 8.79 9.54 -4.01
C LYS A 19 7.74 8.52 -4.46
N TYR A 20 7.88 7.26 -4.04
CA TYR A 20 6.98 6.17 -4.39
C TYR A 20 5.59 6.37 -3.78
N TYR A 21 5.51 6.93 -2.56
CA TYR A 21 4.22 7.24 -1.94
C TYR A 21 3.47 8.37 -2.67
N LYS A 22 4.18 9.41 -3.11
CA LYS A 22 3.58 10.49 -3.88
C LYS A 22 3.08 10.00 -5.23
N GLU A 23 3.88 9.18 -5.91
CA GLU A 23 3.49 8.55 -7.17
C GLU A 23 2.28 7.63 -7.00
N ALA A 24 2.28 6.77 -5.98
CA ALA A 24 1.14 5.92 -5.63
C ALA A 24 -0.15 6.72 -5.33
N LEU A 25 -0.03 7.91 -4.71
CA LEU A 25 -1.18 8.78 -4.48
C LEU A 25 -1.76 9.34 -5.78
N GLU A 26 -0.93 9.67 -6.76
CA GLU A 26 -1.43 10.13 -8.06
C GLU A 26 -2.09 8.98 -8.84
N VAL A 27 -1.45 7.81 -8.88
CA VAL A 27 -2.03 6.59 -9.49
C VAL A 27 -3.42 6.30 -8.91
N TYR A 28 -3.55 6.29 -7.58
CA TYR A 28 -4.84 6.04 -6.93
C TYR A 28 -5.91 7.07 -7.32
N LYS A 29 -5.56 8.37 -7.39
CA LYS A 29 -6.52 9.41 -7.79
C LYS A 29 -6.96 9.27 -9.24
N GLU A 30 -6.05 8.88 -10.12
CA GLU A 30 -6.34 8.64 -11.53
C GLU A 30 -7.30 7.45 -11.69
N GLU A 31 -7.03 6.33 -11.00
CA GLU A 31 -7.94 5.16 -10.99
C GLU A 31 -9.33 5.50 -10.45
N GLN A 32 -9.41 6.25 -9.34
CA GLN A 32 -10.72 6.68 -8.81
C GLN A 32 -11.48 7.58 -9.79
N LYS A 33 -10.75 8.42 -10.56
CA LYS A 33 -11.36 9.28 -11.57
C LYS A 33 -11.85 8.47 -12.77
N GLU A 34 -11.09 7.48 -13.23
CA GLU A 34 -11.48 6.58 -14.32
C GLU A 34 -12.69 5.74 -13.93
N LYS A 35 -12.70 5.14 -12.73
CA LYS A 35 -13.84 4.38 -12.17
C LYS A 35 -15.10 5.23 -12.05
N ALA A 36 -14.97 6.50 -11.65
CA ALA A 36 -16.09 7.43 -11.61
C ALA A 36 -16.67 7.76 -12.99
N GLN A 37 -15.88 7.55 -14.06
CA GLN A 37 -16.27 7.81 -15.45
C GLN A 37 -16.76 6.54 -16.18
N SER A 38 -16.41 5.34 -15.70
CA SER A 38 -16.74 4.05 -16.31
C SER A 38 -17.86 3.27 -15.61
N ALA A 39 -18.50 3.84 -14.58
CA ALA A 39 -19.57 3.20 -13.79
C ALA A 39 -20.75 2.73 -14.69
N GLY A 40 -20.66 1.50 -15.20
CA GLY A 40 -21.63 0.91 -16.12
C GLY A 40 -21.10 -0.12 -17.14
N GLN A 41 -19.80 -0.44 -17.17
CA GLN A 41 -19.24 -1.51 -18.00
C GLN A 41 -18.75 -2.67 -17.12
N ASP A 42 -19.26 -3.88 -17.37
CA ASP A 42 -19.20 -5.06 -16.50
C ASP A 42 -18.36 -6.18 -17.13
N ASP A 43 -17.27 -5.81 -17.80
CA ASP A 43 -16.32 -6.75 -18.43
C ASP A 43 -14.98 -6.63 -17.69
N GLN A 44 -14.87 -7.24 -16.50
CA GLN A 44 -13.70 -7.11 -15.62
C GLN A 44 -12.68 -8.24 -15.86
N ASP A 45 -11.47 -7.85 -16.25
CA ASP A 45 -10.29 -8.71 -16.39
C ASP A 45 -9.67 -9.03 -14.99
N GLU A 46 -8.87 -10.11 -14.89
CA GLU A 46 -8.27 -10.57 -13.61
C GLU A 46 -7.45 -9.51 -12.86
N GLU A 47 -6.87 -8.53 -13.57
CA GLU A 47 -6.09 -7.42 -12.98
C GLU A 47 -6.96 -6.49 -12.13
N GLU A 48 -8.22 -6.24 -12.54
CA GLU A 48 -9.16 -5.45 -11.75
C GLU A 48 -9.52 -6.17 -10.44
N GLU A 49 -9.56 -7.51 -10.44
CA GLU A 49 -9.88 -8.29 -9.24
C GLU A 49 -8.80 -8.12 -8.14
N TRP A 50 -7.52 -8.09 -8.52
CA TRP A 50 -6.42 -7.90 -7.56
C TRP A 50 -6.47 -6.50 -6.95
N ASP A 51 -6.60 -5.47 -7.78
CA ASP A 51 -6.61 -4.09 -7.33
C ASP A 51 -7.85 -3.79 -6.49
N GLU A 52 -9.03 -4.30 -6.87
CA GLU A 52 -10.26 -4.15 -6.08
C GLU A 52 -10.12 -4.77 -4.67
N ARG A 53 -9.44 -5.93 -4.55
CA ARG A 53 -9.18 -6.54 -3.23
C ARG A 53 -8.25 -5.71 -2.36
N ILE A 54 -7.27 -5.04 -2.96
CA ILE A 54 -6.35 -4.13 -2.26
C ILE A 54 -7.07 -2.82 -1.90
N GLU A 55 -7.91 -2.26 -2.77
CA GLU A 55 -8.74 -1.10 -2.44
C GLU A 55 -9.65 -1.37 -1.24
N LYS A 56 -10.29 -2.54 -1.21
CA LYS A 56 -11.11 -3.01 -0.08
C LYS A 56 -10.34 -3.13 1.25
N SER A 57 -9.01 -3.11 1.22
CA SER A 57 -8.17 -3.10 2.43
C SER A 57 -7.96 -1.70 3.01
N GLY A 58 -8.25 -0.64 2.24
CA GLY A 58 -7.94 0.74 2.61
C GLY A 58 -6.44 1.09 2.59
N CYS A 59 -5.60 0.23 2.01
CA CYS A 59 -4.13 0.37 1.98
C CYS A 59 -3.54 0.38 0.56
N PHE A 60 -4.33 0.78 -0.43
CA PHE A 60 -3.90 0.79 -1.82
C PHE A 60 -2.62 1.60 -2.04
N VAL A 61 -2.58 2.81 -1.48
CA VAL A 61 -1.46 3.74 -1.70
C VAL A 61 -0.16 3.18 -1.13
N GLU A 62 -0.19 2.59 0.07
CA GLU A 62 0.98 1.98 0.69
C GLU A 62 1.44 0.71 -0.02
N ASN A 63 0.49 -0.11 -0.48
CA ASN A 63 0.79 -1.27 -1.31
C ASN A 63 1.46 -0.84 -2.62
N MET A 64 0.87 0.11 -3.34
CA MET A 64 1.39 0.61 -4.60
C MET A 64 2.77 1.26 -4.44
N ALA A 65 2.98 2.04 -3.37
CA ALA A 65 4.29 2.62 -3.07
C ALA A 65 5.38 1.55 -2.87
N LEU A 66 5.04 0.45 -2.19
CA LEU A 66 5.93 -0.69 -2.02
C LEU A 66 6.25 -1.38 -3.35
N GLN A 67 5.24 -1.61 -4.20
CA GLN A 67 5.42 -2.19 -5.54
C GLN A 67 6.29 -1.30 -6.44
N LEU A 68 6.06 0.02 -6.46
CA LEU A 68 6.84 0.98 -7.21
C LEU A 68 8.31 1.01 -6.76
N CYS A 69 8.57 0.94 -5.45
CA CYS A 69 9.93 0.85 -4.94
C CYS A 69 10.66 -0.39 -5.46
N HIS A 70 10.00 -1.55 -5.43
CA HIS A 70 10.61 -2.77 -5.95
C HIS A 70 10.77 -2.77 -7.47
N ALA A 71 9.83 -2.17 -8.21
CA ALA A 71 9.95 -2.02 -9.66
C ALA A 71 11.17 -1.16 -10.04
N ASP A 72 11.44 -0.09 -9.29
CA ASP A 72 12.58 0.81 -9.52
C ASP A 72 13.91 0.20 -9.06
N THR A 73 13.94 -0.45 -7.90
CA THR A 73 15.19 -0.94 -7.28
C THR A 73 15.54 -2.39 -7.62
N GLY A 74 14.55 -3.22 -7.93
CA GLY A 74 14.69 -4.67 -8.08
C GLY A 74 15.05 -5.41 -6.78
N ASP A 75 15.02 -4.74 -5.61
CA ASP A 75 15.40 -5.34 -4.33
C ASP A 75 14.52 -4.86 -3.17
N TRP A 76 13.69 -5.76 -2.67
CA TRP A 76 12.80 -5.54 -1.53
C TRP A 76 13.53 -5.07 -0.27
N ARG A 77 14.82 -5.37 -0.09
CA ARG A 77 15.59 -4.92 1.07
C ARG A 77 15.85 -3.42 1.07
N GLN A 78 15.74 -2.76 -0.08
CA GLN A 78 15.86 -1.31 -0.20
C GLN A 78 14.53 -0.60 0.08
N CYS A 79 13.42 -1.33 0.15
CA CYS A 79 12.06 -0.83 0.31
C CYS A 79 11.50 -1.01 1.73
N LEU A 80 12.35 -1.03 2.75
CA LEU A 80 11.93 -1.28 4.14
C LEU A 80 11.00 -0.19 4.69
N GLY A 81 11.16 1.06 4.25
CA GLY A 81 10.29 2.17 4.65
C GLY A 81 8.87 2.03 4.11
N GLU A 82 8.75 1.69 2.83
CA GLU A 82 7.50 1.40 2.14
C GLU A 82 6.83 0.14 2.72
N MET A 83 7.63 -0.89 3.01
CA MET A 83 7.17 -2.13 3.65
C MET A 83 6.59 -1.86 5.05
N GLN A 84 7.28 -1.03 5.85
CA GLN A 84 6.79 -0.66 7.16
C GLN A 84 5.50 0.16 7.06
N SER A 85 5.45 1.12 6.13
CA SER A 85 4.25 1.94 5.88
C SER A 85 3.04 1.06 5.51
N PHE A 86 3.24 0.04 4.67
CA PHE A 86 2.18 -0.90 4.31
C PHE A 86 1.72 -1.73 5.50
N LYS A 87 2.64 -2.27 6.30
CA LYS A 87 2.30 -3.01 7.53
C LYS A 87 1.52 -2.16 8.53
N ASP A 88 1.92 -0.90 8.71
CA ASP A 88 1.25 0.02 9.63
C ASP A 88 -0.17 0.32 9.16
N CYS A 89 -0.36 0.58 7.86
CA CYS A 89 -1.69 0.72 7.28
C CYS A 89 -2.54 -0.54 7.45
N TRP A 90 -1.95 -1.71 7.18
CA TRP A 90 -2.63 -2.99 7.24
C TRP A 90 -3.16 -3.27 8.65
N ASN A 91 -2.31 -3.09 9.67
CA ASN A 91 -2.70 -3.22 11.06
C ASN A 91 -3.78 -2.21 11.46
N LYS A 92 -3.64 -0.95 11.05
CA LYS A 92 -4.59 0.13 11.39
C LYS A 92 -5.99 -0.11 10.81
N ASN A 93 -6.08 -0.71 9.62
CA ASN A 93 -7.35 -1.05 8.98
C ASN A 93 -7.91 -2.42 9.42
N GLY A 94 -7.29 -3.09 10.40
CA GLY A 94 -7.78 -4.37 10.92
C GLY A 94 -7.67 -5.52 9.92
N ASN A 95 -6.75 -5.42 8.96
CA ASN A 95 -6.67 -6.36 7.85
C ASN A 95 -6.03 -7.72 8.23
N ASN A 96 -5.54 -7.89 9.46
CA ASN A 96 -4.98 -9.16 9.93
C ASN A 96 -6.00 -10.30 9.89
N GLU A 97 -7.28 -10.00 10.12
CA GLU A 97 -8.37 -10.99 10.06
C GLU A 97 -8.73 -11.40 8.62
N ARG A 98 -8.21 -10.70 7.60
CA ARG A 98 -8.46 -11.05 6.18
C ARG A 98 -7.63 -12.25 5.72
N VAL A 99 -6.61 -12.63 6.50
CA VAL A 99 -5.69 -13.73 6.17
C VAL A 99 -5.65 -14.72 7.33
N ASN A 100 -6.12 -15.95 7.09
CA ASN A 100 -5.96 -17.04 8.06
C ASN A 100 -4.62 -17.73 7.80
N THR A 101 -3.79 -17.88 8.83
CA THR A 101 -2.64 -18.79 8.76
C THR A 101 -3.16 -20.22 8.90
N VAL A 102 -2.88 -21.07 7.93
CA VAL A 102 -3.11 -22.51 8.07
C VAL A 102 -1.90 -23.07 8.83
N ASP A 103 -2.14 -23.64 10.01
CA ASP A 103 -1.12 -24.46 10.68
C ASP A 103 -0.95 -25.75 9.85
N VAL A 104 0.21 -25.89 9.21
CA VAL A 104 0.57 -27.04 8.34
C VAL A 104 1.50 -28.01 9.05
#